data_AF-A0A0F7ZHA4-F1
#
_entry.id   AF-A0A0F7ZHA4-F1
#
_cell.length_a   1.000
_cell.length_b   1.000
_cell.length_c   1.000
_cell.angle_alpha   90.00
_cell.angle_beta   90.00
_cell.angle_gamma   90.00
#
_symmetry.space_group_name_H-M   'P 1'
#
loop_
_entity.id
_entity.type
_entity.pdbx_description
1 polymer ?
#
loop_
_entity_poly.entity_id
_entity_poly.type
_entity_poly.pdbx_seq_one_letter_code
_entity_poly.pdbx_strand_id
1 'polypeptide(L)'
;MSPQRKIALIQFYTEAGRLEHNFARASSFIRQAAAQGAQLAVLPEYHLSGWEPATPALHVAAHGSALYLEKYRGRRRRKPPPPLANVAYFIGPDGQLLENLWHSERPHLAADVSTPHAAPWSRMAMLVCWDLAFPEAFRELIAGRARLIVVPARWRASDSGAEGSAVGPDCEALFLDSVCVARAFENTCAIVLVNAAASAGSLDATDAQGNKYVGLSQVVIPRQGALGKLGQREGMSVVAVDMGAVEDARPPCKSWSRLENIQHLIQIRNSRLKEASEARDVDALMKWQAADTTFADKVNGTVVSGWDAVRDYYAKIYLAIPTFRILQSETTGYTPEFVVGEFECEAVPGADMPQWGVKKGDVLRMKAVSMFWWRWEGKGEWTGALDDEAVSGWKIYRERAYTMPGL
;
A
#
# COMPACT_ATOMS: atom_id res chain seq x y z
N MET A 1 3.14 9.83 30.23
CA MET A 1 4.03 9.67 29.06
C MET A 1 3.63 8.39 28.37
N SER A 2 3.36 8.43 27.07
CA SER A 2 3.10 7.22 26.28
C SER A 2 4.31 6.29 26.31
N PRO A 3 4.14 4.96 26.23
CA PRO A 3 5.26 4.04 26.29
C PRO A 3 6.17 4.24 25.07
N GLN A 4 7.42 4.62 25.33
CA GLN A 4 8.46 4.71 24.31
C GLN A 4 8.81 3.31 23.81
N ARG A 5 8.93 3.17 22.48
CA ARG A 5 9.46 1.97 21.84
C ARG A 5 10.91 2.16 21.45
N LYS A 6 11.79 1.21 21.77
CA LYS A 6 13.19 1.24 21.31
C LYS A 6 13.35 0.44 20.02
N ILE A 7 13.81 1.08 18.96
CA ILE A 7 13.99 0.48 17.63
C ILE A 7 15.46 0.53 17.25
N ALA A 8 16.04 -0.61 16.91
CA ALA A 8 17.41 -0.72 16.42
C ALA A 8 17.44 -0.71 14.89
N LEU A 9 18.11 0.31 14.36
CA LEU A 9 18.45 0.46 12.95
C LEU A 9 19.80 -0.21 12.72
N ILE A 10 19.84 -1.40 12.13
CA ILE A 10 21.09 -2.12 11.85
C ILE A 10 21.47 -1.86 10.39
N GLN A 11 22.20 -0.78 10.16
CA GLN A 11 22.72 -0.44 8.84
C GLN A 11 23.94 -1.33 8.54
N PHE A 12 23.87 -2.15 7.51
CA PHE A 12 24.74 -3.33 7.39
C PHE A 12 25.48 -3.40 6.05
N TYR A 13 26.77 -3.73 6.08
CA TYR A 13 27.55 -4.08 4.89
C TYR A 13 27.54 -5.60 4.69
N THR A 14 27.10 -6.02 3.51
CA THR A 14 26.93 -7.43 3.18
C THR A 14 28.02 -7.90 2.23
N GLU A 15 28.72 -8.96 2.60
CA GLU A 15 29.66 -9.63 1.69
C GLU A 15 28.92 -10.65 0.84
N ALA A 16 28.89 -10.44 -0.48
CA ALA A 16 28.14 -11.30 -1.38
C ALA A 16 28.54 -12.78 -1.28
N GLY A 17 27.54 -13.67 -1.18
CA GLY A 17 27.75 -15.12 -1.09
C GLY A 17 28.30 -15.64 0.25
N ARG A 18 28.62 -14.78 1.23
CA ARG A 18 29.20 -15.17 2.53
C ARG A 18 28.14 -15.36 3.64
N LEU A 19 27.15 -16.23 3.41
CA LEU A 19 25.94 -16.34 4.25
C LEU A 19 26.22 -16.54 5.74
N GLU A 20 27.09 -17.49 6.11
CA GLU A 20 27.37 -17.77 7.53
C GLU A 20 28.06 -16.58 8.21
N HIS A 21 28.97 -15.92 7.50
CA HIS A 21 29.66 -14.73 7.99
C HIS A 21 28.68 -13.57 8.21
N ASN A 22 27.84 -13.28 7.20
CA ASN A 22 26.83 -12.23 7.26
C ASN A 22 25.81 -12.52 8.37
N PHE A 23 25.33 -13.76 8.48
CA PHE A 23 24.41 -14.21 9.53
C PHE A 23 25.02 -14.03 10.93
N ALA A 24 26.27 -14.41 11.14
CA ALA A 24 26.94 -14.28 12.42
C ALA A 24 27.06 -12.81 12.86
N ARG A 25 27.42 -11.91 11.92
CA ARG A 25 27.50 -10.47 12.17
C ARG A 25 26.13 -9.84 12.41
N ALA A 26 25.14 -10.14 11.58
CA ALA A 26 23.76 -9.68 11.79
C ALA A 26 23.20 -10.15 13.14
N SER A 27 23.43 -11.42 13.50
CA SER A 27 23.06 -11.98 14.80
C SER A 27 23.77 -11.27 15.97
N SER A 28 25.04 -10.89 15.80
CA SER A 28 25.78 -10.11 16.79
C SER A 28 25.13 -8.74 17.01
N PHE A 29 24.80 -8.02 15.93
CA PHE A 29 24.08 -6.74 16.03
C PHE A 29 22.71 -6.89 16.70
N ILE A 30 21.93 -7.92 16.34
CA ILE A 30 20.65 -8.19 17.00
C ILE A 30 20.81 -8.40 18.50
N ARG A 31 21.82 -9.16 18.94
CA ARG A 31 22.11 -9.37 20.37
C ARG A 31 22.53 -8.08 21.06
N GLN A 32 23.35 -7.25 20.39
CA GLN A 32 23.74 -5.94 20.92
C GLN A 32 22.53 -5.00 21.05
N ALA A 33 21.64 -4.98 20.05
CA ALA A 33 20.38 -4.25 20.10
C ALA A 33 19.52 -4.69 21.29
N ALA A 34 19.34 -6.01 21.46
CA ALA A 34 18.59 -6.58 22.58
C ALA A 34 19.21 -6.19 23.94
N ALA A 35 20.55 -6.22 24.07
CA ALA A 35 21.25 -5.79 25.28
C ALA A 35 21.04 -4.29 25.59
N GLN A 36 20.77 -3.46 24.58
CA GLN A 36 20.40 -2.04 24.73
C GLN A 36 18.89 -1.83 24.98
N GLY A 37 18.13 -2.92 25.07
CA GLY A 37 16.68 -2.91 25.31
C GLY A 37 15.85 -2.61 24.07
N ALA A 38 16.41 -2.79 22.86
CA ALA A 38 15.62 -2.68 21.64
C ALA A 38 14.51 -3.74 21.62
N GLN A 39 13.30 -3.29 21.27
CA GLN A 39 12.10 -4.13 21.13
C GLN A 39 11.85 -4.54 19.68
N LEU A 40 12.45 -3.82 18.73
CA LEU A 40 12.46 -4.13 17.32
C LEU A 40 13.90 -3.93 16.80
N ALA A 41 14.43 -4.92 16.10
CA ALA A 41 15.68 -4.81 15.35
C ALA A 41 15.38 -5.04 13.88
N VAL A 42 15.83 -4.12 13.03
CA VAL A 42 15.59 -4.18 11.58
C VAL A 42 16.94 -4.29 10.88
N LEU A 43 17.01 -5.23 9.93
CA LEU A 43 18.15 -5.45 9.05
C LEU A 43 17.80 -4.97 7.63
N PRO A 44 18.79 -4.65 6.78
CA PRO A 44 18.53 -4.23 5.42
C PRO A 44 18.03 -5.36 4.53
N GLU A 45 17.50 -4.99 3.38
CA GLU A 45 17.26 -5.92 2.28
C GLU A 45 18.58 -6.61 1.86
N TYR A 46 18.50 -7.89 1.49
CA TYR A 46 19.64 -8.71 1.09
C TYR A 46 20.79 -8.84 2.12
N HIS A 47 20.58 -8.54 3.40
CA HIS A 47 21.63 -8.59 4.43
C HIS A 47 22.35 -9.95 4.55
N LEU A 48 21.69 -11.04 4.14
CA LEU A 48 22.23 -12.38 4.25
C LEU A 48 23.10 -12.75 3.04
N SER A 49 22.61 -12.52 1.82
CA SER A 49 23.22 -13.00 0.58
C SER A 49 24.02 -11.94 -0.17
N GLY A 50 23.70 -10.66 0.03
CA GLY A 50 24.03 -9.59 -0.91
C GLY A 50 23.18 -9.68 -2.17
N TRP A 51 23.40 -8.75 -3.10
CA TRP A 51 22.76 -8.75 -4.41
C TRP A 51 23.80 -8.58 -5.52
N GLU A 52 24.11 -9.71 -6.16
CA GLU A 52 25.00 -9.86 -7.31
C GLU A 52 24.36 -10.82 -8.33
N PRO A 53 23.35 -10.36 -9.10
CA PRO A 53 22.52 -11.23 -9.93
C PRO A 53 23.25 -11.90 -11.09
N ALA A 54 24.40 -11.35 -11.49
CA ALA A 54 25.25 -11.93 -12.53
C ALA A 54 26.04 -13.16 -12.05
N THR A 55 25.98 -13.51 -10.76
CA THR A 55 26.78 -14.60 -10.18
C THR A 55 25.93 -15.82 -9.80
N PRO A 56 26.42 -17.05 -10.01
CA PRO A 56 25.76 -18.26 -9.48
C PRO A 56 25.62 -18.26 -7.95
N ALA A 57 26.46 -17.48 -7.25
CA ALA A 57 26.47 -17.37 -5.80
C ALA A 57 25.13 -16.90 -5.25
N LEU A 58 24.42 -16.01 -5.95
CA LEU A 58 23.09 -15.54 -5.53
C LEU A 58 22.05 -16.67 -5.51
N HIS A 59 22.03 -17.52 -6.56
CA HIS A 59 21.10 -18.65 -6.62
C HIS A 59 21.39 -19.67 -5.52
N VAL A 60 22.66 -20.00 -5.30
CA VAL A 60 23.09 -20.89 -4.21
C VAL A 60 22.72 -20.31 -2.85
N ALA A 61 22.92 -19.00 -2.66
CA ALA A 61 22.55 -18.27 -1.46
C ALA A 61 21.04 -18.32 -1.20
N ALA A 62 20.24 -18.06 -2.22
CA ALA A 62 18.78 -18.08 -2.12
C ALA A 62 18.26 -19.45 -1.67
N HIS A 63 18.79 -20.55 -2.23
CA HIS A 63 18.44 -21.91 -1.79
C HIS A 63 18.85 -22.19 -0.34
N GLY A 64 19.97 -21.61 0.12
CA GLY A 64 20.45 -21.73 1.50
C GLY A 64 19.70 -20.88 2.52
N SER A 65 19.03 -19.80 2.08
CA SER A 65 18.42 -18.78 2.95
C SER A 65 17.41 -19.34 3.96
N ALA A 66 16.60 -20.32 3.57
CA ALA A 66 15.60 -20.96 4.43
C ALA A 66 16.21 -21.60 5.69
N LEU A 67 17.46 -22.08 5.62
CA LEU A 67 18.16 -22.60 6.79
C LEU A 67 18.45 -21.49 7.81
N TYR A 68 18.85 -20.31 7.34
CA TYR A 68 19.18 -19.18 8.19
C TYR A 68 17.94 -18.51 8.78
N LEU A 69 16.82 -18.51 8.06
CA LEU A 69 15.53 -18.10 8.63
C LEU A 69 15.19 -18.93 9.87
N GLU A 70 15.35 -20.26 9.81
CA GLU A 70 15.14 -21.13 10.97
C GLU A 70 16.16 -20.89 12.09
N LYS A 71 17.41 -20.56 11.75
CA LYS A 71 18.42 -20.15 12.75
C LYS A 71 18.00 -18.86 13.47
N TYR A 72 17.47 -17.85 12.76
CA TYR A 72 16.94 -16.65 13.39
C TYR A 72 15.75 -16.95 14.32
N ARG A 73 14.95 -17.96 14.00
CA ARG A 73 13.82 -18.42 14.83
C ARG A 73 14.21 -19.32 16.00
N GLY A 74 15.47 -19.74 16.08
CA GLY A 74 15.94 -20.71 17.07
C GLY A 74 15.39 -22.14 16.89
N ARG A 75 15.00 -22.53 15.67
CA ARG A 75 14.40 -23.84 15.37
C ARG A 75 15.28 -24.69 14.43
N ARG A 76 15.09 -26.01 14.46
CA ARG A 76 15.64 -26.95 13.46
C ARG A 76 14.52 -27.33 12.48
N ARG A 77 14.84 -27.20 11.18
CA ARG A 77 14.01 -27.12 9.97
C ARG A 77 12.78 -28.05 9.86
N ARG A 78 11.71 -27.61 9.14
CA ARG A 78 10.62 -28.50 8.66
C ARG A 78 10.06 -28.30 7.23
N LYS A 79 10.57 -27.41 6.36
CA LYS A 79 10.01 -27.24 4.99
C LYS A 79 11.06 -27.03 3.86
N PRO A 80 10.72 -27.37 2.59
CA PRO A 80 11.53 -27.05 1.40
C PRO A 80 11.54 -25.53 1.10
N PRO A 81 12.57 -25.01 0.40
CA PRO A 81 12.64 -23.59 0.08
C PRO A 81 11.59 -23.19 -0.97
N PRO A 82 10.98 -21.99 -0.86
CA PRO A 82 10.12 -21.44 -1.90
C PRO A 82 10.91 -21.07 -3.18
N PRO A 83 10.22 -20.75 -4.30
CA PRO A 83 10.86 -20.15 -5.47
C PRO A 83 11.62 -18.85 -5.12
N LEU A 84 12.60 -18.47 -5.97
CA LEU A 84 13.39 -17.24 -5.81
C LEU A 84 12.46 -16.01 -5.82
N ALA A 85 12.35 -15.37 -4.65
CA ALA A 85 11.60 -14.16 -4.43
C ALA A 85 12.38 -13.23 -3.48
N ASN A 86 12.15 -11.92 -3.61
CA ASN A 86 12.60 -10.94 -2.63
C ASN A 86 11.57 -10.90 -1.51
N VAL A 87 11.94 -11.42 -0.35
CA VAL A 87 11.02 -11.64 0.77
C VAL A 87 11.61 -11.03 2.02
N ALA A 88 10.80 -10.25 2.72
CA ALA A 88 11.12 -9.77 4.05
C ALA A 88 10.20 -10.45 5.08
N TYR A 89 10.78 -10.79 6.23
CA TYR A 89 10.11 -11.56 7.29
C TYR A 89 10.03 -10.73 8.57
N PHE A 90 8.84 -10.64 9.16
CA PHE A 90 8.70 -10.33 10.57
C PHE A 90 8.89 -11.61 11.39
N ILE A 91 9.80 -11.57 12.34
CA ILE A 91 10.02 -12.66 13.29
C ILE A 91 9.57 -12.18 14.67
N GLY A 92 8.54 -12.83 15.21
CA GLY A 92 8.03 -12.56 16.53
C GLY A 92 8.97 -12.95 17.67
N PRO A 93 8.72 -12.44 18.90
CA PRO A 93 9.46 -12.87 20.09
C PRO A 93 9.31 -14.37 20.40
N ASP A 94 8.26 -15.02 19.90
CA ASP A 94 8.00 -16.46 19.99
C ASP A 94 8.42 -17.24 18.73
N GLY A 95 9.02 -16.56 17.75
CA GLY A 95 9.45 -17.12 16.48
C GLY A 95 8.33 -17.39 15.47
N GLN A 96 7.12 -16.82 15.65
CA GLN A 96 6.13 -16.80 14.55
C GLN A 96 6.63 -15.92 13.40
N LEU A 97 6.27 -16.31 12.19
CA LEU A 97 6.66 -15.63 10.96
C LEU A 97 5.45 -14.95 10.33
N LEU A 98 5.68 -13.74 9.85
CA LEU A 98 4.78 -13.05 8.94
C LEU A 98 5.61 -12.59 7.75
N GLU A 99 5.14 -12.91 6.55
CA GLU A 99 5.86 -12.72 5.29
C GLU A 99 5.25 -11.53 4.57
N ASN A 100 6.09 -10.69 3.96
CA ASN A 100 5.65 -9.73 2.96
C ASN A 100 6.49 -9.91 1.68
N LEU A 101 5.80 -10.00 0.54
CA LEU A 101 6.34 -10.37 -0.77
C LEU A 101 6.06 -9.23 -1.74
N TRP A 102 7.08 -8.53 -2.29
CA TRP A 102 6.85 -7.61 -3.43
C TRP A 102 8.11 -7.15 -4.21
N HIS A 103 7.90 -6.57 -5.41
CA HIS A 103 8.79 -6.32 -6.56
C HIS A 103 9.88 -5.20 -6.41
N SER A 104 11.03 -5.14 -7.12
CA SER A 104 11.29 -5.27 -8.57
C SER A 104 12.75 -5.63 -8.97
N GLU A 105 12.99 -6.86 -9.48
CA GLU A 105 14.21 -7.30 -10.20
C GLU A 105 13.81 -8.26 -11.35
N ARG A 106 13.01 -7.72 -12.29
CA ARG A 106 12.21 -8.45 -13.28
C ARG A 106 12.90 -9.52 -14.16
N PRO A 107 14.23 -9.52 -14.37
CA PRO A 107 14.89 -10.64 -15.06
C PRO A 107 15.16 -11.87 -14.17
N HIS A 108 15.17 -11.71 -12.85
CA HIS A 108 15.76 -12.69 -11.91
C HIS A 108 14.79 -13.24 -10.86
N LEU A 109 13.67 -12.56 -10.59
CA LEU A 109 12.70 -12.92 -9.56
C LEU A 109 11.28 -13.09 -10.12
N ALA A 110 10.51 -14.02 -9.55
CA ALA A 110 9.10 -14.23 -9.90
C ALA A 110 8.17 -13.27 -9.14
N ALA A 111 7.09 -12.83 -9.81
CA ALA A 111 6.03 -12.01 -9.24
C ALA A 111 5.07 -12.81 -8.36
N ASP A 112 4.66 -12.27 -7.21
CA ASP A 112 3.48 -12.76 -6.48
C ASP A 112 2.45 -11.65 -6.28
N VAL A 113 1.56 -11.48 -7.26
CA VAL A 113 0.46 -10.49 -7.31
C VAL A 113 -0.71 -10.89 -6.39
N SER A 114 -0.64 -12.02 -5.68
CA SER A 114 -1.81 -12.62 -5.04
C SER A 114 -1.91 -12.40 -3.52
N THR A 115 -0.89 -11.83 -2.88
CA THR A 115 -0.83 -11.69 -1.42
C THR A 115 -0.89 -10.22 -0.98
N PRO A 116 -2.03 -9.71 -0.47
CA PRO A 116 -2.17 -8.31 -0.06
C PRO A 116 -1.32 -7.95 1.17
N HIS A 117 -0.94 -6.69 1.30
CA HIS A 117 -0.08 -6.24 2.39
C HIS A 117 -0.85 -6.20 3.72
N ALA A 118 -0.59 -7.14 4.62
CA ALA A 118 -1.22 -7.17 5.94
C ALA A 118 -0.33 -6.52 7.02
N ALA A 119 -0.94 -5.77 7.95
CA ALA A 119 -0.28 -5.27 9.16
C ALA A 119 -0.37 -6.33 10.27
N PRO A 120 0.63 -7.20 10.46
CA PRO A 120 0.36 -8.49 11.06
C PRO A 120 0.75 -8.53 12.55
N TRP A 121 1.35 -7.45 13.07
CA TRP A 121 1.71 -7.33 14.48
C TRP A 121 1.53 -5.92 15.02
N SER A 122 0.61 -5.72 15.97
CA SER A 122 0.49 -4.46 16.73
C SER A 122 0.41 -3.17 15.87
N ARG A 123 -0.24 -3.22 14.71
CA ARG A 123 -0.32 -2.12 13.71
C ARG A 123 1.05 -1.74 13.10
N MET A 124 2.00 -2.67 13.10
CA MET A 124 3.22 -2.55 12.30
C MET A 124 2.99 -3.21 10.95
N ALA A 125 3.52 -2.60 9.91
CA ALA A 125 3.55 -3.14 8.56
C ALA A 125 4.96 -3.02 7.99
N MET A 126 5.19 -3.62 6.83
CA MET A 126 6.48 -3.64 6.16
C MET A 126 6.30 -3.34 4.68
N LEU A 127 7.29 -2.67 4.10
CA LEU A 127 7.50 -2.50 2.67
C LEU A 127 8.95 -2.89 2.37
N VAL A 128 9.32 -3.10 1.12
CA VAL A 128 10.70 -3.45 0.76
C VAL A 128 11.26 -2.44 -0.24
N CYS A 129 12.37 -1.81 0.14
CA CYS A 129 13.20 -0.96 -0.71
C CYS A 129 12.42 0.03 -1.60
N TRP A 130 12.29 -0.26 -2.89
CA TRP A 130 11.68 0.59 -3.92
C TRP A 130 10.21 0.94 -3.65
N ASP A 131 9.50 0.12 -2.87
CA ASP A 131 8.14 0.41 -2.39
C ASP A 131 8.03 1.78 -1.70
N LEU A 132 9.11 2.24 -1.08
CA LEU A 132 9.20 3.56 -0.46
C LEU A 132 8.82 4.70 -1.43
N ALA A 133 9.09 4.52 -2.72
CA ALA A 133 8.83 5.52 -3.74
C ALA A 133 7.33 5.72 -4.02
N PHE A 134 6.50 4.70 -3.83
CA PHE A 134 5.10 4.69 -4.25
C PHE A 134 4.16 5.05 -3.10
N PRO A 135 3.48 6.21 -3.13
CA PRO A 135 2.52 6.59 -2.10
C PRO A 135 1.36 5.60 -1.93
N GLU A 136 1.05 4.80 -2.94
CA GLU A 136 -0.06 3.85 -2.96
C GLU A 136 0.15 2.70 -1.96
N ALA A 137 1.39 2.20 -1.81
CA ALA A 137 1.71 1.06 -0.93
C ALA A 137 1.48 1.40 0.56
N PHE A 138 2.13 2.46 1.05
CA PHE A 138 1.47 3.61 1.69
C PHE A 138 0.02 3.43 2.16
N ARG A 139 -0.87 3.89 1.28
CA ARG A 139 -2.31 4.00 1.53
C ARG A 139 -2.95 2.67 1.87
N GLU A 140 -2.53 1.59 1.22
CA GLU A 140 -3.03 0.24 1.52
C GLU A 140 -2.72 -0.16 2.97
N LEU A 141 -1.48 0.03 3.41
CA LEU A 141 -1.06 -0.28 4.78
C LEU A 141 -1.80 0.56 5.82
N ILE A 142 -2.04 1.84 5.52
CA ILE A 142 -2.78 2.74 6.40
C ILE A 142 -4.26 2.37 6.47
N ALA A 143 -4.87 1.92 5.37
CA ALA A 143 -6.23 1.35 5.39
C ALA A 143 -6.28 0.10 6.29
N GLY A 144 -5.21 -0.70 6.29
CA GLY A 144 -4.94 -1.79 7.24
C GLY A 144 -4.61 -1.33 8.68
N ARG A 145 -4.77 -0.03 8.99
CA ARG A 145 -4.52 0.61 10.30
C ARG A 145 -3.05 0.57 10.75
N ALA A 146 -2.09 0.46 9.83
CA ALA A 146 -0.68 0.56 10.18
C ALA A 146 -0.36 1.93 10.81
N ARG A 147 0.55 1.90 11.79
CA ARG A 147 1.05 3.06 12.55
C ARG A 147 2.56 3.17 12.52
N LEU A 148 3.23 2.09 12.15
CA LEU A 148 4.66 2.02 11.95
C LEU A 148 4.91 1.14 10.72
N ILE A 149 5.64 1.68 9.76
CA ILE A 149 5.97 0.97 8.52
C ILE A 149 7.49 0.80 8.48
N VAL A 150 7.94 -0.45 8.42
CA VAL A 150 9.36 -0.82 8.32
C VAL A 150 9.73 -0.98 6.86
N VAL A 151 10.87 -0.43 6.45
CA VAL A 151 11.39 -0.51 5.08
C VAL A 151 12.84 -1.00 5.12
N PRO A 152 13.08 -2.31 5.07
CA PRO A 152 14.39 -2.86 4.73
C PRO A 152 14.71 -2.49 3.29
N ALA A 153 15.91 -1.96 3.05
CA ALA A 153 16.29 -1.47 1.72
C ALA A 153 17.74 -1.83 1.39
N ARG A 154 18.03 -1.93 0.09
CA ARG A 154 19.38 -1.93 -0.47
C ARG A 154 19.49 -0.86 -1.55
N TRP A 155 19.38 0.38 -1.11
CA TRP A 155 19.37 1.58 -1.93
C TRP A 155 20.77 2.22 -1.99
N ARG A 156 21.33 2.28 -3.20
CA ARG A 156 22.69 2.78 -3.48
C ARG A 156 22.64 4.17 -4.10
N ALA A 157 23.77 4.86 -4.05
CA ALA A 157 23.89 6.20 -4.62
C ALA A 157 23.82 6.18 -6.16
N SER A 158 24.04 5.01 -6.75
CA SER A 158 24.09 4.79 -8.20
C SER A 158 22.79 4.23 -8.79
N ASP A 159 21.74 4.02 -7.99
CA ASP A 159 20.53 3.33 -8.48
C ASP A 159 19.74 4.16 -9.51
N SER A 160 19.88 5.49 -9.50
CA SER A 160 19.37 6.40 -10.53
C SER A 160 20.12 6.30 -11.87
N GLY A 161 21.17 5.48 -11.93
CA GLY A 161 22.03 5.34 -13.10
C GLY A 161 22.85 6.59 -13.41
N ALA A 162 23.49 6.57 -14.58
CA ALA A 162 24.33 7.68 -15.07
C ALA A 162 23.50 8.94 -15.35
N GLU A 163 22.24 8.78 -15.78
CA GLU A 163 21.34 9.89 -16.09
C GLU A 163 20.98 10.68 -14.82
N GLY A 164 20.56 10.01 -13.75
CA GLY A 164 20.26 10.68 -12.48
C GLY A 164 21.50 11.30 -11.83
N SER A 165 22.63 10.60 -11.88
CA SER A 165 23.90 11.11 -11.36
C SER A 165 24.37 12.39 -12.07
N ALA A 166 24.02 12.56 -13.36
CA ALA A 166 24.34 13.76 -14.12
C ALA A 166 23.49 14.98 -13.71
N VAL A 167 22.28 14.77 -13.19
CA VAL A 167 21.40 15.83 -12.68
C VAL A 167 21.82 16.27 -11.28
N GLY A 168 22.21 15.32 -10.42
CA GLY A 168 22.73 15.60 -9.10
C GLY A 168 23.44 14.39 -8.50
N PRO A 169 24.70 14.52 -8.04
CA PRO A 169 25.49 13.39 -7.54
C PRO A 169 24.93 12.77 -6.25
N ASP A 170 24.05 13.49 -5.54
CA ASP A 170 23.41 13.06 -4.30
C ASP A 170 21.88 12.91 -4.44
N CYS A 171 21.37 12.74 -5.67
CA CYS A 171 19.93 12.67 -5.93
C CYS A 171 19.22 11.57 -5.12
N GLU A 172 19.85 10.41 -4.96
CA GLU A 172 19.29 9.31 -4.17
C GLU A 172 19.24 9.61 -2.67
N ALA A 173 20.27 10.29 -2.15
CA ALA A 173 20.28 10.75 -0.76
C ALA A 173 19.16 11.78 -0.52
N LEU A 174 19.05 12.74 -1.43
CA LEU A 174 17.99 13.75 -1.41
C LEU A 174 16.60 13.10 -1.47
N PHE A 175 16.43 12.11 -2.33
CA PHE A 175 15.18 11.37 -2.47
C PHE A 175 14.80 10.66 -1.17
N LEU A 176 15.70 9.85 -0.61
CA LEU A 176 15.45 9.10 0.63
C LEU A 176 15.10 10.04 1.81
N ASP A 177 15.84 11.14 1.95
CA ASP A 177 15.59 12.12 3.00
C ASP A 177 14.23 12.82 2.86
N SER A 178 13.85 13.13 1.62
CA SER A 178 12.59 13.81 1.33
C SER A 178 11.42 12.85 1.48
N VAL A 179 11.52 11.65 0.89
CA VAL A 179 10.41 10.70 0.80
C VAL A 179 10.07 10.11 2.16
N CYS A 180 11.06 9.78 3.01
CA CYS A 180 10.75 9.25 4.34
C CYS A 180 9.98 10.28 5.18
N VAL A 181 10.33 11.56 5.10
CA VAL A 181 9.61 12.63 5.80
C VAL A 181 8.21 12.83 5.21
N ALA A 182 8.11 12.95 3.89
CA ALA A 182 6.83 13.14 3.20
C ALA A 182 5.85 11.99 3.51
N ARG A 183 6.30 10.75 3.38
CA ARG A 183 5.51 9.54 3.63
C ARG A 183 5.07 9.47 5.10
N ALA A 184 5.94 9.76 6.06
CA ALA A 184 5.55 9.77 7.47
C ALA A 184 4.48 10.85 7.74
N PHE A 185 4.64 12.05 7.16
CA PHE A 185 3.75 13.17 7.39
C PHE A 185 2.35 12.94 6.78
N GLU A 186 2.28 12.55 5.51
CA GLU A 186 1.01 12.36 4.79
C GLU A 186 0.22 11.14 5.30
N ASN A 187 0.91 10.14 5.85
CA ASN A 187 0.29 8.91 6.39
C ASN A 187 0.03 8.99 7.89
N THR A 188 0.58 10.00 8.59
CA THR A 188 0.55 10.10 10.06
C THR A 188 1.02 8.80 10.74
N CYS A 189 2.09 8.22 10.21
CA CYS A 189 2.69 6.97 10.70
C CYS A 189 4.20 7.13 10.89
N ALA A 190 4.79 6.32 11.76
CA ALA A 190 6.24 6.20 11.82
C ALA A 190 6.78 5.43 10.61
N ILE A 191 7.96 5.81 10.11
CA ILE A 191 8.68 5.07 9.09
C ILE A 191 10.04 4.65 9.64
N VAL A 192 10.42 3.39 9.43
CA VAL A 192 11.71 2.84 9.86
C VAL A 192 12.45 2.36 8.62
N LEU A 193 13.30 3.21 8.05
CA LEU A 193 14.17 2.83 6.93
C LEU A 193 15.45 2.21 7.49
N VAL A 194 15.77 0.99 7.08
CA VAL A 194 17.08 0.39 7.32
C VAL A 194 17.69 -0.05 6.00
N ASN A 195 18.78 0.60 5.65
CA ASN A 195 19.41 0.48 4.35
C ASN A 195 20.76 -0.25 4.44
N ALA A 196 21.20 -0.82 3.32
CA ALA A 196 22.54 -1.32 3.15
C ALA A 196 23.55 -0.17 3.24
N ALA A 197 24.78 -0.49 3.64
CA ALA A 197 25.86 0.48 3.77
C ALA A 197 27.19 -0.05 3.26
N ALA A 198 28.13 0.87 3.08
CA ALA A 198 29.52 0.52 2.87
C ALA A 198 30.13 -0.09 4.14
N SER A 199 31.22 -0.83 3.98
CA SER A 199 31.96 -1.37 5.12
C SER A 199 32.41 -0.26 6.06
N ALA A 200 32.55 -0.58 7.36
CA ALA A 200 32.97 0.40 8.36
C ALA A 200 34.33 1.06 8.04
N GLY A 201 35.21 0.35 7.32
CA GLY A 201 36.52 0.83 6.90
C GLY A 201 36.54 1.55 5.54
N SER A 202 35.42 1.67 4.82
CA SER A 202 35.39 2.33 3.51
C SER A 202 35.67 3.83 3.64
N LEU A 203 36.56 4.37 2.81
CA LEU A 203 36.95 5.78 2.86
C LEU A 203 35.91 6.69 2.21
N ASP A 204 35.37 6.30 1.05
CA ASP A 204 34.47 7.08 0.21
C ASP A 204 33.06 6.48 0.10
N ALA A 205 32.77 5.49 0.94
CA ALA A 205 31.53 4.70 0.92
C ALA A 205 31.31 3.89 -0.37
N THR A 206 32.40 3.53 -1.06
CA THR A 206 32.38 2.63 -2.21
C THR A 206 32.88 1.24 -1.80
N ASP A 207 32.31 0.17 -2.37
CA ASP A 207 32.82 -1.19 -2.23
C ASP A 207 33.88 -1.55 -3.31
N ALA A 208 34.44 -2.74 -3.20
CA ALA A 208 35.48 -3.21 -4.13
C ALA A 208 34.98 -3.37 -5.58
N GLN A 209 33.66 -3.41 -5.79
CA GLN A 209 33.01 -3.51 -7.08
C GLN A 209 32.64 -2.14 -7.66
N GLY A 210 32.96 -1.05 -6.95
CA GLY A 210 32.65 0.31 -7.38
C GLY A 210 31.23 0.76 -7.04
N ASN A 211 30.48 0.00 -6.24
CA ASN A 211 29.14 0.42 -5.82
C ASN A 211 29.26 1.42 -4.67
N LYS A 212 28.64 2.59 -4.84
CA LYS A 212 28.61 3.63 -3.82
C LYS A 212 27.33 3.55 -2.99
N TYR A 213 27.46 3.55 -1.67
CA TYR A 213 26.36 3.38 -0.73
C TYR A 213 25.87 4.72 -0.18
N VAL A 214 24.56 4.84 0.02
CA VAL A 214 23.95 6.02 0.66
C VAL A 214 23.81 5.83 2.17
N GLY A 215 23.48 4.62 2.63
CA GLY A 215 23.10 4.38 4.01
C GLY A 215 21.81 5.14 4.36
N LEU A 216 21.88 6.11 5.27
CA LEU A 216 20.74 6.93 5.72
C LEU A 216 19.62 6.13 6.39
N SER A 217 19.95 5.00 7.02
CA SER A 217 19.01 4.31 7.89
C SER A 217 18.51 5.27 8.98
N GLN A 218 17.21 5.36 9.17
CA GLN A 218 16.58 6.37 10.03
C GLN A 218 15.20 5.93 10.49
N VAL A 219 14.77 6.43 11.66
CA VAL A 219 13.36 6.43 12.04
C VAL A 219 12.80 7.81 11.76
N VAL A 220 11.68 7.91 11.07
CA VAL A 220 10.96 9.17 10.88
C VAL A 220 9.66 9.14 11.66
N ILE A 221 9.44 10.17 12.48
CA ILE A 221 8.19 10.38 13.19
C ILE A 221 7.47 11.59 12.59
N PRO A 222 6.15 11.50 12.34
CA PRO A 222 5.40 12.62 11.80
C PRO A 222 5.59 13.87 12.66
N ARG A 223 5.79 15.02 12.01
CA ARG A 223 6.10 16.34 12.63
C ARG A 223 7.42 16.46 13.40
N GLN A 224 8.13 15.35 13.70
CA GLN A 224 9.46 15.39 14.32
C GLN A 224 10.59 15.19 13.30
N GLY A 225 10.28 14.61 12.14
CA GLY A 225 11.28 14.32 11.11
C GLY A 225 12.13 13.12 11.47
N ALA A 226 13.36 13.10 10.94
CA ALA A 226 14.29 12.00 11.08
C ALA A 226 14.99 11.96 12.44
N LEU A 227 15.02 10.77 13.04
CA LEU A 227 15.64 10.44 14.31
C LEU A 227 16.63 9.29 14.12
N GLY A 228 17.77 9.36 14.81
CA GLY A 228 18.80 8.32 14.81
C GLY A 228 19.41 8.02 13.44
N LYS A 229 19.37 9.00 12.53
CA LYS A 229 19.85 8.90 11.16
C LYS A 229 21.34 8.53 11.10
N LEU A 230 21.65 7.45 10.40
CA LEU A 230 23.02 6.97 10.17
C LEU A 230 23.65 7.61 8.92
N GLY A 231 24.99 7.57 8.84
CA GLY A 231 25.75 7.98 7.67
C GLY A 231 25.75 6.92 6.56
N GLN A 232 26.84 6.81 5.80
CA GLN A 232 26.96 5.85 4.67
C GLN A 232 27.60 4.51 5.03
N ARG A 233 28.21 4.41 6.22
CA ARG A 233 28.99 3.25 6.67
C ARG A 233 28.18 2.37 7.62
N GLU A 234 28.55 1.10 7.70
CA GLU A 234 27.97 0.17 8.63
C GLU A 234 27.93 0.72 10.06
N GLY A 235 26.82 0.48 10.75
CA GLY A 235 26.63 0.88 12.13
C GLY A 235 25.24 0.52 12.63
N MET A 236 25.04 0.71 13.94
CA MET A 236 23.74 0.48 14.57
C MET A 236 23.35 1.69 15.40
N SER A 237 22.08 2.06 15.34
CA SER A 237 21.48 3.13 16.16
C SER A 237 20.23 2.60 16.86
N VAL A 238 20.15 2.71 18.19
CA VAL A 238 18.95 2.36 18.96
C VAL A 238 18.19 3.63 19.31
N VAL A 239 17.03 3.81 18.69
CA VAL A 239 16.22 5.03 18.76
C VAL A 239 15.03 4.81 19.67
N ALA A 240 14.84 5.68 20.67
CA ALA A 240 13.62 5.72 21.46
C ALA A 240 12.56 6.52 20.71
N VAL A 241 11.42 5.89 20.46
CA VAL A 241 10.32 6.41 19.65
C VAL A 241 9.08 6.53 20.51
N ASP A 242 8.55 7.75 20.62
CA ASP A 242 7.25 7.96 21.25
C ASP A 242 6.12 7.69 20.24
N MET A 243 5.48 6.53 20.36
CA MET A 243 4.32 6.20 19.54
C MET A 243 3.10 7.07 19.86
N GLY A 244 3.06 7.73 21.02
CA GLY A 244 2.06 8.74 21.34
C GLY A 244 2.15 9.94 20.40
N ALA A 245 3.35 10.35 20.01
CA ALA A 245 3.53 11.43 19.05
C ALA A 245 2.97 11.09 17.65
N VAL A 246 2.93 9.79 17.29
CA VAL A 246 2.28 9.33 16.05
C VAL A 246 0.76 9.44 16.16
N GLU A 247 0.17 9.18 17.34
CA GLU A 247 -1.25 9.40 17.59
C GLU A 247 -1.60 10.89 17.60
N ASP A 248 -0.82 11.72 18.31
CA ASP A 248 -1.00 13.16 18.38
C ASP A 248 -0.76 13.83 17.02
N ALA A 249 0.04 13.18 16.17
CA ALA A 249 0.27 13.59 14.79
C ALA A 249 -0.98 13.49 13.90
N ARG A 250 -1.98 12.71 14.33
CA ARG A 250 -3.26 12.66 13.64
C ARG A 250 -4.04 13.95 13.95
N PRO A 251 -4.57 14.66 12.94
CA PRO A 251 -5.61 15.64 13.19
C PRO A 251 -6.74 14.99 14.01
N PRO A 252 -7.43 15.79 14.85
CA PRO A 252 -8.29 15.29 15.93
C PRO A 252 -9.19 14.17 15.43
N CYS A 253 -9.36 13.13 16.25
CA CYS A 253 -10.06 11.87 15.95
C CYS A 253 -11.24 12.00 14.96
N LYS A 254 -12.03 13.08 15.06
CA LYS A 254 -13.12 13.45 14.15
C LYS A 254 -12.75 13.52 12.66
N SER A 255 -11.57 14.00 12.27
CA SER A 255 -11.19 14.12 10.84
C SER A 255 -10.66 12.80 10.27
N TRP A 256 -9.94 12.00 11.07
CA TRP A 256 -9.46 10.69 10.66
C TRP A 256 -10.56 9.62 10.71
N SER A 257 -11.43 9.64 11.72
CA SER A 257 -12.64 8.79 11.72
C SER A 257 -13.51 9.09 10.51
N ARG A 258 -13.59 10.36 10.08
CA ARG A 258 -14.28 10.77 8.85
C ARG A 258 -13.67 10.09 7.62
N LEU A 259 -12.35 10.18 7.45
CA LEU A 259 -11.60 9.53 6.35
C LEU A 259 -11.69 8.00 6.37
N GLU A 260 -11.59 7.36 7.55
CA GLU A 260 -11.81 5.91 7.70
C GLU A 260 -13.26 5.52 7.37
N ASN A 261 -14.23 6.30 7.83
CA ASN A 261 -15.65 6.01 7.61
C ASN A 261 -16.13 6.33 6.20
N ILE A 262 -15.38 7.09 5.40
CA ILE A 262 -15.69 7.27 3.97
C ILE A 262 -15.63 5.94 3.22
N GLN A 263 -14.65 5.08 3.51
CA GLN A 263 -14.61 3.74 2.90
C GLN A 263 -15.84 2.92 3.28
N HIS A 264 -16.21 2.90 4.56
CA HIS A 264 -17.41 2.20 5.02
C HIS A 264 -18.69 2.79 4.42
N LEU A 265 -18.77 4.11 4.29
CA LEU A 265 -19.89 4.80 3.64
C LEU A 265 -20.00 4.39 2.16
N ILE A 266 -18.88 4.32 1.43
CA ILE A 266 -18.84 3.84 0.04
C ILE A 266 -19.29 2.36 -0.04
N GLN A 267 -18.87 1.52 0.90
CA GLN A 267 -19.30 0.11 0.97
C GLN A 267 -20.81 -0.01 1.24
N ILE A 268 -21.35 0.79 2.17
CA ILE A 268 -22.80 0.86 2.43
C ILE A 268 -23.54 1.30 1.16
N ARG A 269 -23.04 2.33 0.46
CA ARG A 269 -23.60 2.79 -0.82
C ARG A 269 -23.62 1.68 -1.85
N ASN A 270 -22.48 1.03 -2.09
CA ASN A 270 -22.36 0.02 -3.14
C ASN A 270 -23.23 -1.21 -2.83
N SER A 271 -23.36 -1.58 -1.55
CA SER A 271 -24.27 -2.65 -1.11
C SER A 271 -25.73 -2.28 -1.41
N ARG A 272 -26.17 -1.06 -1.01
CA ARG A 272 -27.53 -0.57 -1.30
C ARG A 272 -27.80 -0.36 -2.79
N LEU A 273 -26.79 0.04 -3.55
CA LEU A 273 -26.88 0.17 -5.01
C LEU A 273 -27.10 -1.19 -5.66
N LYS A 274 -26.42 -2.23 -5.20
CA LYS A 274 -26.62 -3.61 -5.66
C LYS A 274 -28.04 -4.09 -5.36
N GLU A 275 -28.53 -3.89 -4.14
CA GLU A 275 -29.90 -4.22 -3.75
C GLU A 275 -30.94 -3.48 -4.61
N ALA A 276 -30.77 -2.16 -4.78
CA ALA A 276 -31.65 -1.34 -5.61
C ALA A 276 -31.65 -1.81 -7.07
N SER A 277 -30.48 -2.16 -7.60
CA SER A 277 -30.34 -2.67 -8.96
C SER A 277 -31.06 -4.01 -9.16
N GLU A 278 -30.90 -4.96 -8.23
CA GLU A 278 -31.57 -6.26 -8.30
C GLU A 278 -33.09 -6.15 -8.16
N ALA A 279 -33.56 -5.21 -7.33
CA ALA A 279 -34.98 -4.88 -7.17
C ALA A 279 -35.56 -4.02 -8.31
N ARG A 280 -34.71 -3.44 -9.16
CA ARG A 280 -35.06 -2.35 -10.12
C ARG A 280 -35.73 -1.15 -9.44
N ASP A 281 -35.33 -0.86 -8.20
CA ASP A 281 -35.84 0.25 -7.42
C ASP A 281 -35.10 1.54 -7.77
N VAL A 282 -35.62 2.26 -8.76
CA VAL A 282 -35.07 3.55 -9.19
C VAL A 282 -35.13 4.57 -8.05
N ASP A 283 -36.17 4.54 -7.23
CA ASP A 283 -36.33 5.51 -6.14
C ASP A 283 -35.27 5.28 -5.05
N ALA A 284 -34.93 4.02 -4.75
CA ALA A 284 -33.81 3.69 -3.87
C ALA A 284 -32.45 4.13 -4.44
N LEU A 285 -32.22 3.99 -5.75
CA LEU A 285 -31.01 4.50 -6.40
C LEU A 285 -30.92 6.03 -6.28
N MET A 286 -32.04 6.71 -6.55
CA MET A 286 -32.12 8.16 -6.53
C MET A 286 -32.01 8.78 -5.12
N LYS A 287 -32.14 7.99 -4.04
CA LYS A 287 -31.84 8.44 -2.67
C LYS A 287 -30.41 8.95 -2.49
N TRP A 288 -29.49 8.51 -3.35
CA TRP A 288 -28.10 8.96 -3.33
C TRP A 288 -27.85 10.22 -4.14
N GLN A 289 -28.83 10.71 -4.90
CA GLN A 289 -28.64 11.84 -5.81
C GLN A 289 -29.11 13.15 -5.16
N ALA A 290 -28.35 14.22 -5.37
CA ALA A 290 -28.70 15.58 -4.98
C ALA A 290 -29.81 16.12 -5.91
N ALA A 291 -30.52 17.16 -5.46
CA ALA A 291 -31.56 17.79 -6.28
C ALA A 291 -31.00 18.39 -7.59
N ASP A 292 -29.77 18.92 -7.53
CA ASP A 292 -29.02 19.52 -8.64
C ASP A 292 -28.11 18.51 -9.37
N THR A 293 -28.35 17.20 -9.23
CA THR A 293 -27.47 16.18 -9.80
C THR A 293 -27.31 16.28 -11.32
N THR A 294 -26.12 15.94 -11.81
CA THR A 294 -25.83 15.76 -13.23
C THR A 294 -25.22 14.39 -13.48
N PHE A 295 -25.87 13.59 -14.32
CA PHE A 295 -25.38 12.28 -14.74
C PHE A 295 -24.94 12.32 -16.20
N ALA A 296 -23.74 11.80 -16.47
CA ALA A 296 -23.19 11.69 -17.82
C ALA A 296 -22.88 10.23 -18.17
N ASP A 297 -23.61 9.67 -19.13
CA ASP A 297 -23.25 8.42 -19.78
C ASP A 297 -22.21 8.72 -20.86
N LYS A 298 -20.97 8.31 -20.61
CA LYS A 298 -19.85 8.58 -21.51
C LYS A 298 -19.80 7.65 -22.71
N VAL A 299 -20.47 6.52 -22.65
CA VAL A 299 -20.53 5.55 -23.76
C VAL A 299 -21.53 6.03 -24.79
N ASN A 300 -22.70 6.47 -24.34
CA ASN A 300 -23.77 6.95 -25.21
C ASN A 300 -23.70 8.46 -25.47
N GLY A 301 -22.68 9.16 -24.95
CA GLY A 301 -22.50 10.60 -25.12
C GLY A 301 -23.65 11.44 -24.55
N THR A 302 -24.41 10.89 -23.59
CA THR A 302 -25.61 11.52 -23.04
C THR A 302 -25.31 12.22 -21.73
N VAL A 303 -25.87 13.42 -21.54
CA VAL A 303 -25.79 14.16 -20.27
C VAL A 303 -27.19 14.59 -19.87
N VAL A 304 -27.59 14.26 -18.65
CA VAL A 304 -28.88 14.60 -18.04
C VAL A 304 -28.63 15.33 -16.74
N SER A 305 -29.41 16.38 -16.46
CA SER A 305 -29.23 17.24 -15.29
C SER A 305 -30.57 17.50 -14.62
N GLY A 306 -30.56 17.58 -13.28
CA GLY A 306 -31.76 17.67 -12.45
C GLY A 306 -32.27 16.29 -12.05
N TRP A 307 -32.74 16.18 -10.81
CA TRP A 307 -33.12 14.92 -10.19
C TRP A 307 -34.15 14.13 -11.01
N ASP A 308 -35.24 14.77 -11.46
CA ASP A 308 -36.30 14.10 -12.24
C ASP A 308 -35.77 13.54 -13.57
N ALA A 309 -34.95 14.31 -14.28
CA ALA A 309 -34.39 13.89 -15.56
C ALA A 309 -33.41 12.71 -15.40
N VAL A 310 -32.61 12.70 -14.32
CA VAL A 310 -31.72 11.58 -13.99
C VAL A 310 -32.52 10.34 -13.60
N ARG A 311 -33.59 10.50 -12.79
CA ARG A 311 -34.51 9.41 -12.44
C ARG A 311 -35.14 8.77 -13.67
N ASP A 312 -35.70 9.59 -14.55
CA ASP A 312 -36.34 9.12 -15.79
C ASP A 312 -35.33 8.40 -16.70
N TYR A 313 -34.08 8.85 -16.71
CA TYR A 313 -33.00 8.21 -17.44
C TYR A 313 -32.69 6.81 -16.90
N TYR A 314 -32.51 6.65 -15.57
CA TYR A 314 -32.31 5.34 -14.95
C TYR A 314 -33.52 4.40 -15.14
N ALA A 315 -34.74 4.93 -15.02
CA ALA A 315 -35.95 4.15 -15.26
C ALA A 315 -35.99 3.56 -16.68
N LYS A 316 -35.59 4.34 -17.69
CA LYS A 316 -35.47 3.84 -19.08
C LYS A 316 -34.43 2.74 -19.22
N ILE A 317 -33.30 2.84 -18.53
CA ILE A 317 -32.25 1.82 -18.55
C ILE A 317 -32.77 0.49 -17.95
N TYR A 318 -33.39 0.52 -16.77
CA TYR A 318 -33.90 -0.71 -16.15
C TYR A 318 -35.06 -1.33 -16.93
N LEU A 319 -35.85 -0.55 -17.66
CA LEU A 319 -36.84 -1.08 -18.60
C LEU A 319 -36.19 -1.77 -19.81
N ALA A 320 -35.12 -1.20 -20.36
CA ALA A 320 -34.42 -1.76 -21.52
C ALA A 320 -33.61 -3.04 -21.17
N ILE A 321 -33.10 -3.11 -19.94
CA ILE A 321 -32.24 -4.19 -19.45
C ILE A 321 -32.81 -4.75 -18.14
N PRO A 322 -33.94 -5.48 -18.19
CA PRO A 322 -34.69 -5.86 -17.00
C PRO A 322 -33.96 -6.88 -16.12
N THR A 323 -32.89 -7.50 -16.61
CA THR A 323 -32.10 -8.52 -15.92
C THR A 323 -30.78 -7.98 -15.36
N PHE A 324 -30.53 -6.68 -15.48
CA PHE A 324 -29.29 -6.06 -15.04
C PHE A 324 -29.05 -6.28 -13.54
N ARG A 325 -27.87 -6.76 -13.19
CA ARG A 325 -27.41 -6.94 -11.81
C ARG A 325 -25.93 -6.66 -11.65
N ILE A 326 -25.55 -6.22 -10.45
CA ILE A 326 -24.17 -5.98 -10.06
C ILE A 326 -23.64 -7.25 -9.37
N LEU A 327 -22.68 -7.92 -9.99
CA LEU A 327 -22.06 -9.13 -9.44
C LEU A 327 -21.07 -8.75 -8.32
N GLN A 328 -20.11 -7.89 -8.66
CA GLN A 328 -19.04 -7.41 -7.78
C GLN A 328 -18.91 -5.90 -7.89
N SER A 329 -18.44 -5.27 -6.81
CA SER A 329 -18.13 -3.85 -6.76
C SER A 329 -16.84 -3.62 -5.99
N GLU A 330 -15.94 -2.83 -6.54
CA GLU A 330 -14.69 -2.41 -5.94
C GLU A 330 -14.54 -0.90 -5.99
N THR A 331 -13.76 -0.33 -5.07
CA THR A 331 -13.43 1.10 -5.09
C THR A 331 -11.97 1.22 -5.45
N THR A 332 -11.66 1.76 -6.62
CA THR A 332 -10.29 1.83 -7.15
C THR A 332 -9.62 3.20 -6.92
N GLY A 333 -10.38 4.19 -6.45
CA GLY A 333 -9.82 5.43 -5.94
C GLY A 333 -10.87 6.31 -5.27
N TYR A 334 -10.50 7.04 -4.21
CA TYR A 334 -11.42 7.98 -3.58
C TYR A 334 -10.70 9.09 -2.80
N THR A 335 -11.37 10.23 -2.67
CA THR A 335 -11.16 11.27 -1.67
C THR A 335 -12.47 11.45 -0.89
N PRO A 336 -12.55 12.31 0.14
CA PRO A 336 -13.81 12.57 0.82
C PRO A 336 -14.95 13.04 -0.09
N GLU A 337 -14.65 13.75 -1.19
CA GLU A 337 -15.63 14.36 -2.09
C GLU A 337 -15.76 13.66 -3.44
N PHE A 338 -14.89 12.67 -3.73
CA PHE A 338 -14.80 12.03 -5.05
C PHE A 338 -14.56 10.52 -4.92
N VAL A 339 -15.23 9.72 -5.73
CA VAL A 339 -15.10 8.26 -5.70
C VAL A 339 -15.08 7.70 -7.12
N VAL A 340 -14.23 6.70 -7.33
CA VAL A 340 -14.20 5.83 -8.50
C VAL A 340 -14.59 4.42 -8.06
N GLY A 341 -15.76 3.97 -8.50
CA GLY A 341 -16.23 2.61 -8.30
C GLY A 341 -16.14 1.82 -9.59
N GLU A 342 -15.64 0.59 -9.51
CA GLU A 342 -15.66 -0.39 -10.58
C GLU A 342 -16.67 -1.49 -10.24
N PHE A 343 -17.46 -1.88 -11.23
CA PHE A 343 -18.55 -2.83 -11.06
C PHE A 343 -18.47 -3.88 -12.16
N GLU A 344 -18.50 -5.14 -11.76
CA GLU A 344 -18.77 -6.24 -12.68
C GLU A 344 -20.27 -6.45 -12.73
N CYS A 345 -20.85 -6.28 -13.92
CA CYS A 345 -22.28 -6.34 -14.11
C CYS A 345 -22.64 -7.43 -15.12
N GLU A 346 -23.86 -7.95 -14.97
CA GLU A 346 -24.43 -8.91 -15.89
C GLU A 346 -25.84 -8.49 -16.28
N ALA A 347 -26.17 -8.72 -17.54
CA ALA A 347 -27.48 -8.47 -18.10
C ALA A 347 -27.80 -9.47 -19.20
N VAL A 348 -29.08 -9.64 -19.49
CA VAL A 348 -29.62 -10.31 -20.66
C VAL A 348 -30.45 -9.28 -21.42
N PRO A 349 -29.95 -8.76 -22.56
CA PRO A 349 -30.64 -7.75 -23.35
C PRO A 349 -32.02 -8.21 -23.84
N GLY A 350 -33.01 -7.31 -23.78
CA GLY A 350 -34.34 -7.54 -24.33
C GLY A 350 -34.42 -7.41 -25.87
N ALA A 351 -33.36 -6.89 -26.50
CA ALA A 351 -33.20 -6.69 -27.93
C ALA A 351 -31.73 -6.90 -28.33
N ASP A 352 -31.46 -7.08 -29.63
CA ASP A 352 -30.09 -7.18 -30.15
C ASP A 352 -29.32 -5.89 -29.84
N MET A 353 -28.05 -6.03 -29.46
CA MET A 353 -27.12 -4.92 -29.21
C MET A 353 -25.92 -5.01 -30.15
N PRO A 354 -26.07 -4.61 -31.43
CA PRO A 354 -25.03 -4.74 -32.46
C PRO A 354 -23.73 -4.00 -32.10
N GLN A 355 -23.84 -2.89 -31.37
CA GLN A 355 -22.70 -2.10 -30.90
C GLN A 355 -21.75 -2.89 -29.99
N TRP A 356 -22.25 -3.96 -29.34
CA TRP A 356 -21.49 -4.82 -28.45
C TRP A 356 -21.40 -6.27 -28.95
N GLY A 357 -21.93 -6.55 -30.16
CA GLY A 357 -21.91 -7.90 -30.74
C GLY A 357 -22.75 -8.93 -29.99
N VAL A 358 -23.73 -8.50 -29.18
CA VAL A 358 -24.57 -9.39 -28.35
C VAL A 358 -25.97 -9.49 -28.91
N LYS A 359 -26.50 -10.72 -29.04
CA LYS A 359 -27.88 -10.95 -29.48
C LYS A 359 -28.86 -10.91 -28.32
N LYS A 360 -30.12 -10.66 -28.63
CA LYS A 360 -31.23 -10.80 -27.68
C LYS A 360 -31.20 -12.17 -27.02
N GLY A 361 -31.27 -12.19 -25.69
CA GLY A 361 -31.30 -13.43 -24.91
C GLY A 361 -29.93 -13.99 -24.50
N ASP A 362 -28.84 -13.48 -25.09
CA ASP A 362 -27.48 -13.87 -24.68
C ASP A 362 -27.08 -13.14 -23.38
N VAL A 363 -26.22 -13.78 -22.59
CA VAL A 363 -25.66 -13.16 -21.38
C VAL A 363 -24.59 -12.15 -21.79
N LEU A 364 -24.82 -10.90 -21.42
CA LEU A 364 -23.87 -9.80 -21.54
C LEU A 364 -23.20 -9.58 -20.19
N ARG A 365 -21.88 -9.80 -20.13
CA ARG A 365 -21.04 -9.37 -19.02
C ARG A 365 -20.38 -8.05 -19.38
N MET A 366 -20.32 -7.12 -18.44
CA MET A 366 -19.74 -5.81 -18.65
C MET A 366 -18.98 -5.33 -17.43
N LYS A 367 -17.93 -4.54 -17.66
CA LYS A 367 -17.31 -3.72 -16.63
C LYS A 367 -17.87 -2.31 -16.72
N ALA A 368 -18.39 -1.82 -15.60
CA ALA A 368 -18.86 -0.46 -15.45
C ALA A 368 -17.95 0.31 -14.49
N VAL A 369 -17.63 1.55 -14.83
CA VAL A 369 -16.90 2.48 -13.98
C VAL A 369 -17.80 3.68 -13.70
N SER A 370 -18.08 3.96 -12.43
CA SER A 370 -18.76 5.17 -12.00
C SER A 370 -17.79 6.08 -11.28
N MET A 371 -17.53 7.24 -11.87
CA MET A 371 -16.80 8.35 -11.25
C MET A 371 -17.81 9.37 -10.75
N PHE A 372 -17.92 9.55 -9.44
CA PHE A 372 -18.90 10.46 -8.87
C PHE A 372 -18.31 11.42 -7.84
N TRP A 373 -18.90 12.61 -7.80
CA TRP A 373 -18.66 13.63 -6.78
C TRP A 373 -19.92 13.76 -5.95
N TRP A 374 -19.70 13.77 -4.64
CA TRP A 374 -20.77 13.86 -3.66
C TRP A 374 -20.44 14.90 -2.60
N ARG A 375 -21.46 15.31 -1.86
CA ARG A 375 -21.35 16.25 -0.76
C ARG A 375 -22.29 15.87 0.37
N TRP A 376 -21.98 16.38 1.55
CA TRP A 376 -22.84 16.29 2.70
C TRP A 376 -23.94 17.37 2.64
N GLU A 377 -25.20 16.95 2.74
CA GLU A 377 -26.39 17.81 2.80
C GLU A 377 -27.20 17.62 4.09
N GLY A 378 -26.71 16.79 5.03
CA GLY A 378 -27.32 16.64 6.35
C GLY A 378 -27.13 17.88 7.23
N LYS A 379 -27.77 17.88 8.40
CA LYS A 379 -27.67 19.01 9.34
C LYS A 379 -26.26 19.12 9.94
N GLY A 380 -25.69 20.31 9.90
CA GLY A 380 -24.36 20.59 10.45
C GLY A 380 -23.24 19.90 9.68
N GLU A 381 -22.08 19.72 10.31
CA GLU A 381 -20.96 18.97 9.72
C GLU A 381 -21.12 17.47 9.96
N TRP A 382 -20.83 16.65 8.94
CA TRP A 382 -20.78 15.21 9.12
C TRP A 382 -19.69 14.80 10.10
N THR A 383 -20.07 14.06 11.13
CA THR A 383 -19.20 13.61 12.23
C THR A 383 -18.44 12.32 11.93
N GLY A 384 -18.69 11.71 10.76
CA GLY A 384 -18.25 10.34 10.47
C GLY A 384 -19.28 9.28 10.86
N ALA A 385 -20.46 9.64 11.38
CA ALA A 385 -21.51 8.68 11.70
C ALA A 385 -21.98 7.87 10.48
N LEU A 386 -22.32 6.61 10.71
CA LEU A 386 -22.73 5.62 9.69
C LEU A 386 -24.14 5.05 9.93
N ASP A 387 -24.91 5.67 10.83
CA ASP A 387 -26.35 5.38 10.96
C ASP A 387 -27.14 5.85 9.72
N ASP A 388 -28.38 5.40 9.58
CA ASP A 388 -29.19 5.64 8.39
C ASP A 388 -29.43 7.12 8.10
N GLU A 389 -29.64 7.94 9.14
CA GLU A 389 -29.82 9.38 8.99
C GLU A 389 -28.55 9.98 8.42
N ALA A 390 -27.39 9.65 9.01
CA ALA A 390 -26.12 10.14 8.55
C ALA A 390 -25.83 9.68 7.11
N VAL A 391 -25.94 8.39 6.80
CA VAL A 391 -25.69 7.88 5.44
C VAL A 391 -26.58 8.58 4.41
N SER A 392 -27.85 8.82 4.74
CA SER A 392 -28.80 9.48 3.83
C SER A 392 -28.48 10.95 3.52
N GLY A 393 -27.63 11.59 4.34
CA GLY A 393 -27.19 12.96 4.16
C GLY A 393 -26.15 13.14 3.05
N TRP A 394 -25.51 12.08 2.56
CA TRP A 394 -24.55 12.15 1.46
C TRP A 394 -25.24 12.06 0.10
N LYS A 395 -24.96 13.05 -0.77
CA LYS A 395 -25.62 13.20 -2.06
C LYS A 395 -24.63 13.40 -3.20
N ILE A 396 -24.77 12.60 -4.24
CA ILE A 396 -24.08 12.70 -5.52
C ILE A 396 -24.69 13.85 -6.30
N TYR A 397 -23.88 14.85 -6.62
CA TYR A 397 -24.33 15.97 -7.45
C TYR A 397 -23.73 15.89 -8.86
N ARG A 398 -22.76 15.00 -9.08
CA ARG A 398 -22.14 14.79 -10.39
C ARG A 398 -21.67 13.35 -10.54
N GLU A 399 -22.05 12.70 -11.63
CA GLU A 399 -21.64 11.34 -11.94
C GLU A 399 -21.27 11.19 -13.41
N ARG A 400 -20.22 10.41 -13.68
CA ARG A 400 -19.80 10.00 -15.02
C ARG A 400 -19.71 8.49 -15.03
N ALA A 401 -20.56 7.87 -15.84
CA ALA A 401 -20.58 6.42 -16.01
C ALA A 401 -19.91 6.04 -17.34
N TYR A 402 -19.10 4.98 -17.26
CA TYR A 402 -18.47 4.32 -18.39
C TYR A 402 -18.86 2.85 -18.32
N THR A 403 -19.19 2.24 -19.45
CA THR A 403 -19.51 0.81 -19.53
C THR A 403 -18.82 0.20 -20.73
N MET A 404 -18.13 -0.91 -20.52
CA MET A 404 -17.48 -1.65 -21.59
C MET A 404 -17.91 -3.11 -21.52
N PRO A 405 -18.21 -3.76 -22.65
CA PRO A 405 -18.41 -5.21 -22.66
C PRO A 405 -17.16 -5.89 -22.10
N GLY A 406 -17.36 -6.87 -21.22
CA GLY A 406 -16.27 -7.69 -20.68
C GLY A 406 -15.77 -8.63 -21.76
N LEU A 407 -14.44 -8.72 -21.92
CA LEU A 407 -13.77 -9.68 -22.79
C LEU A 407 -14.12 -11.13 -22.45
#